data_AF-A0A6G3XIG2-F1
#
_entry.id   AF-A0A6G3XIG2-F1
#
_cell.length_a   1.000
_cell.length_b   1.000
_cell.length_c   1.000
_cell.angle_alpha   90.00
_cell.angle_beta   90.00
_cell.angle_gamma   90.00
#
_symmetry.space_group_name_H-M   'P 1'
#
loop_
_entity.id
_entity.type
_entity.pdbx_description
1 polymer ?
#
loop_
_entity_poly.entity_id
_entity_poly.type
_entity_poly.pdbx_seq_one_letter_code
_entity_poly.pdbx_strand_id
1 'polypeptide(L)'
;GAGCILPDLPVQESALWREHADKHGLATVFVVAPSSQDARLATITAAGSGFVYAASLMGVTGTRASVGAQAQDLVGRTRATTDLPVCVGLGVSNAAQAAEVAGFADGVIVGSAFVKAMLDASDEAAGLAAVRSLAGELAEGVRKR
;
A
#
# COMPACT_ATOMS: atom_id res chain seq x y z
N GLY A 1 -14.28 6.55 4.81
CA GLY A 1 -14.26 6.98 3.40
C GLY A 1 -14.21 5.75 2.51
N ALA A 2 -14.60 5.88 1.24
CA ALA A 2 -14.48 4.84 0.22
C ALA A 2 -13.54 5.34 -0.90
N GLY A 3 -12.99 4.42 -1.69
CA GLY A 3 -12.07 4.76 -2.77
C GLY A 3 -11.79 3.59 -3.69
N CYS A 4 -11.05 3.86 -4.77
CA CYS A 4 -10.68 2.88 -5.77
C CYS A 4 -9.19 2.99 -6.11
N ILE A 5 -8.56 1.84 -6.33
CA ILE A 5 -7.24 1.70 -6.93
C ILE A 5 -7.47 1.09 -8.31
N LEU A 6 -7.03 1.77 -9.36
CA LEU A 6 -7.12 1.32 -10.74
C LEU A 6 -5.69 1.17 -11.28
N PRO A 7 -5.05 -0.01 -11.12
CA PRO A 7 -3.63 -0.20 -11.45
C PRO A 7 -3.30 0.15 -12.91
N ASP A 8 -4.23 -0.13 -13.82
CA ASP A 8 -4.06 0.04 -15.26
C ASP A 8 -4.54 1.41 -15.77
N LEU A 9 -5.02 2.31 -14.89
CA LEU A 9 -5.45 3.65 -15.27
C LEU A 9 -4.37 4.68 -14.92
N PRO A 10 -3.54 5.13 -15.89
CA PRO A 10 -2.50 6.11 -15.63
C PRO A 10 -3.09 7.50 -15.34
N VAL A 11 -2.35 8.33 -14.61
CA VAL A 11 -2.79 9.68 -14.22
C VAL A 11 -3.21 10.55 -15.42
N GLN A 12 -2.55 10.39 -16.57
CA GLN A 12 -2.82 11.12 -17.81
C GLN A 12 -4.22 10.84 -18.38
N GLU A 13 -4.72 9.61 -18.20
CA GLU A 13 -6.01 9.16 -18.73
C GLU A 13 -7.13 9.20 -17.67
N SER A 14 -6.76 9.53 -16.42
CA SER A 14 -7.65 9.44 -15.26
C SER A 14 -8.68 10.56 -15.13
N ALA A 15 -8.66 11.59 -15.98
CA ALA A 15 -9.46 12.80 -15.80
C ALA A 15 -10.96 12.51 -15.68
N LEU A 16 -11.52 11.71 -16.60
CA LEU A 16 -12.93 11.34 -16.58
C LEU A 16 -13.30 10.51 -15.35
N TRP A 17 -12.44 9.55 -14.98
CA TRP A 17 -12.63 8.76 -13.75
C TRP A 17 -12.66 9.66 -12.52
N ARG A 18 -11.69 10.58 -12.38
CA ARG A 18 -11.58 11.47 -11.22
C ARG A 18 -12.79 12.39 -11.09
N GLU A 19 -13.30 12.91 -12.20
CA GLU A 19 -14.52 13.72 -12.22
C GLU A 19 -15.72 12.94 -11.64
N HIS A 20 -15.91 11.69 -12.06
CA HIS A 20 -16.99 10.86 -11.54
C HIS A 20 -16.74 10.40 -10.11
N ALA A 21 -15.51 10.02 -9.77
CA ALA A 21 -15.14 9.60 -8.42
C ALA A 21 -15.42 10.71 -7.40
N ASP A 22 -15.07 11.97 -7.73
CA ASP A 22 -15.33 13.14 -6.88
C ASP A 22 -16.84 13.36 -6.66
N LYS A 23 -17.65 13.31 -7.72
CA LYS A 23 -19.13 13.40 -7.63
C LYS A 23 -19.76 12.34 -6.72
N HIS A 24 -19.09 11.20 -6.53
CA HIS A 24 -19.55 10.09 -5.70
C HIS A 24 -18.80 9.97 -4.36
N GLY A 25 -17.92 10.91 -4.03
CA GLY A 25 -17.13 10.87 -2.79
C GLY A 25 -16.16 9.68 -2.72
N LEU A 26 -15.68 9.19 -3.86
CA LEU A 26 -14.72 8.11 -3.97
C LEU A 26 -13.31 8.67 -4.12
N ALA A 27 -12.40 8.26 -3.23
CA ALA A 27 -10.99 8.57 -3.38
C ALA A 27 -10.39 7.88 -4.61
N THR A 28 -9.56 8.60 -5.37
CA THR A 28 -8.76 8.03 -6.46
C THR A 28 -7.34 7.80 -5.97
N VAL A 29 -7.06 6.55 -5.61
CA VAL A 29 -5.75 6.14 -5.08
C VAL A 29 -4.87 5.71 -6.23
N PHE A 30 -3.77 6.44 -6.43
CA PHE A 30 -2.76 6.07 -7.40
C PHE A 30 -1.63 5.24 -6.78
N VAL A 31 -0.99 4.46 -7.64
CA VAL A 31 0.17 3.65 -7.31
C VAL A 31 1.44 4.34 -7.80
N VAL A 32 2.44 4.44 -6.94
CA VAL A 32 3.80 4.88 -7.26
C VAL A 32 4.78 3.75 -7.03
N ALA A 33 5.85 3.71 -7.83
CA ALA A 33 6.90 2.69 -7.76
C ALA A 33 8.28 3.35 -7.60
N PRO A 34 9.32 2.62 -7.12
CA PRO A 34 10.67 3.19 -6.93
C PRO A 34 11.27 3.83 -8.18
N SER A 35 10.89 3.33 -9.36
CA SER A 35 11.29 3.85 -10.67
C SER A 35 10.61 5.17 -11.07
N SER A 36 9.64 5.64 -10.29
CA SER A 36 8.93 6.91 -10.55
C SER A 36 9.86 8.08 -10.27
N GLN A 37 10.03 8.96 -11.23
CA GLN A 37 10.79 10.21 -11.06
C GLN A 37 9.98 11.23 -10.26
N ASP A 38 10.65 12.18 -9.60
CA ASP A 38 10.02 13.16 -8.69
C ASP A 38 8.93 13.99 -9.39
N ALA A 39 9.16 14.42 -10.64
CA ALA A 39 8.15 15.13 -11.43
C ALA A 39 6.88 14.30 -11.66
N ARG A 40 7.03 12.97 -11.79
CA ARG A 40 5.90 12.05 -11.92
C ARG A 40 5.19 11.83 -10.59
N LEU A 41 5.93 11.76 -9.48
CA LEU A 41 5.34 11.72 -8.13
C LEU A 41 4.47 12.95 -7.88
N ALA A 42 4.97 14.15 -8.18
CA ALA A 42 4.21 15.39 -8.06
C ALA A 42 2.93 15.38 -8.91
N THR A 43 3.03 14.95 -10.17
CA THR A 43 1.84 14.82 -11.05
C THR A 43 0.80 13.85 -10.49
N ILE A 44 1.24 12.68 -10.02
CA ILE A 44 0.36 11.64 -9.48
C ILE A 44 -0.32 12.12 -8.21
N THR A 45 0.44 12.69 -7.28
CA THR A 45 -0.06 13.07 -5.97
C THR A 45 -0.94 14.32 -6.00
N ALA A 46 -0.73 15.24 -6.95
CA ALA A 46 -1.63 16.36 -7.20
C ALA A 46 -2.98 15.93 -7.78
N ALA A 47 -3.03 14.78 -8.47
CA ALA A 47 -4.24 14.25 -9.09
C ALA A 47 -5.01 13.27 -8.18
N GLY A 48 -4.32 12.61 -7.25
CA GLY A 48 -4.88 11.58 -6.37
C GLY A 48 -5.61 12.14 -5.15
N SER A 49 -6.33 11.27 -4.45
CA SER A 49 -7.00 11.57 -3.18
C SER A 49 -7.06 10.35 -2.28
N GLY A 50 -7.36 10.56 -0.99
CA GLY A 50 -7.36 9.52 0.02
C GLY A 50 -5.96 9.22 0.55
N PHE A 51 -5.19 8.40 -0.17
CA PHE A 51 -3.80 8.09 0.16
C PHE A 51 -3.02 7.77 -1.13
N VAL A 52 -1.69 7.71 -1.02
CA VAL A 52 -0.80 7.26 -2.11
C VAL A 52 -0.36 5.83 -1.83
N TYR A 53 -0.56 4.92 -2.78
CA TYR A 53 -0.06 3.55 -2.68
C TYR A 53 1.39 3.52 -3.17
N ALA A 54 2.36 3.39 -2.27
CA ALA A 54 3.74 3.09 -2.61
C ALA A 54 3.92 1.58 -2.79
N ALA A 55 3.92 1.13 -4.05
CA ALA A 55 4.16 -0.26 -4.39
C ALA A 55 5.66 -0.51 -4.49
N SER A 56 6.15 -1.43 -3.67
CA SER A 56 7.53 -1.92 -3.78
C SER A 56 7.51 -3.43 -3.84
N LEU A 57 8.24 -3.98 -4.82
CA LEU A 57 8.37 -5.42 -4.95
C LEU A 57 9.37 -5.90 -3.90
N MET A 58 8.94 -6.81 -3.02
CA MET A 58 9.89 -7.71 -2.39
C MET A 58 10.51 -8.58 -3.49
N GLY A 59 11.78 -8.32 -3.81
CA GLY A 59 12.55 -9.22 -4.64
C GLY A 59 12.48 -10.63 -4.04
N VAL A 60 11.92 -11.57 -4.79
CA VAL A 60 12.11 -13.00 -4.53
C VAL A 60 13.61 -13.26 -4.71
N THR A 61 14.29 -13.55 -3.61
CA THR A 61 15.76 -13.74 -3.45
C THR A 61 16.60 -12.47 -3.27
N GLY A 62 17.48 -12.47 -2.25
CA GLY A 62 18.71 -11.67 -2.28
C GLY A 62 18.95 -10.68 -1.15
N THR A 63 18.10 -9.67 -0.91
CA THR A 63 18.40 -8.64 0.10
C THR A 63 17.14 -7.97 0.66
N ARG A 64 16.58 -8.54 1.74
CA ARG A 64 15.47 -7.93 2.50
C ARG A 64 15.77 -6.48 2.93
N ALA A 65 17.04 -6.20 3.24
CA ALA A 65 17.52 -4.87 3.63
C ALA A 65 17.46 -3.81 2.50
N SER A 66 17.67 -4.21 1.24
CA SER A 66 17.64 -3.25 0.11
C SER A 66 16.22 -2.84 -0.24
N VAL A 67 15.26 -3.75 -0.07
CA VAL A 67 13.83 -3.51 -0.34
C VAL A 67 13.23 -2.52 0.66
N GLY A 68 13.56 -2.65 1.95
CA GLY A 68 13.14 -1.70 2.99
C GLY A 68 13.66 -0.27 2.73
N ALA A 69 14.93 -0.14 2.35
CA ALA A 69 15.54 1.14 2.03
C ALA A 69 14.90 1.83 0.81
N GLN A 70 14.62 1.08 -0.26
CA GLN A 70 13.94 1.62 -1.45
C GLN A 70 12.50 2.06 -1.15
N ALA A 71 11.79 1.32 -0.32
CA ALA A 71 10.44 1.71 0.10
C ALA A 71 10.48 2.98 0.98
N GLN A 72 11.43 3.07 1.90
CA GLN A 72 11.61 4.25 2.74
C GLN A 72 11.98 5.49 1.91
N ASP A 73 12.88 5.38 0.94
CA ASP A 73 13.22 6.45 0.00
C ASP A 73 12.00 6.90 -0.81
N LEU A 74 11.27 5.95 -1.40
CA LEU A 74 10.06 6.24 -2.17
C LEU A 74 9.01 6.97 -1.32
N VAL A 75 8.80 6.55 -0.07
CA VAL A 75 7.90 7.24 0.86
C VAL A 75 8.37 8.66 1.13
N GLY A 76 9.66 8.86 1.41
CA GLY A 76 10.24 10.19 1.64
C GLY A 76 10.06 11.13 0.44
N ARG A 77 10.40 10.65 -0.76
CA ARG A 77 10.24 11.41 -2.02
C ARG A 77 8.79 11.71 -2.35
N THR A 78 7.86 10.78 -2.07
CA THR A 78 6.42 10.99 -2.28
C THR A 78 5.86 12.01 -1.30
N ARG A 79 6.25 11.95 -0.02
CA ARG A 79 5.84 12.93 1.00
C ARG A 79 6.29 14.35 0.67
N ALA A 80 7.42 14.50 -0.01
CA ALA A 80 7.89 15.81 -0.44
C ALA A 80 6.96 16.48 -1.48
N THR A 81 6.00 15.73 -2.07
CA THR A 81 5.09 16.26 -3.10
C THR A 81 3.63 16.34 -2.66
N THR A 82 3.28 15.92 -1.44
CA THR A 82 1.87 15.88 -0.98
C THR A 82 1.72 15.73 0.53
N ASP A 83 0.56 16.17 1.04
CA ASP A 83 0.11 15.94 2.42
C ASP A 83 -0.74 14.65 2.56
N LEU A 84 -1.01 13.94 1.47
CA LEU A 84 -1.73 12.68 1.52
C LEU A 84 -0.92 11.61 2.28
N PRO A 85 -1.56 10.77 3.11
CA PRO A 85 -0.91 9.60 3.69
C PRO A 85 -0.26 8.73 2.62
N VAL A 86 0.95 8.23 2.89
CA VAL A 86 1.66 7.31 1.99
C VAL A 86 1.66 5.92 2.62
N CYS A 87 0.94 4.99 1.99
CA CYS A 87 0.78 3.61 2.44
C CYS A 87 1.63 2.68 1.60
N VAL A 88 2.31 1.72 2.22
CA VAL A 88 3.25 0.83 1.53
C VAL A 88 2.68 -0.58 1.41
N GLY A 89 2.73 -1.13 0.20
CA GLY A 89 2.50 -2.55 -0.06
C GLY A 89 3.81 -3.26 -0.37
N LEU A 90 4.38 -3.98 0.61
CA LEU A 90 5.71 -4.62 0.54
C LEU A 90 5.67 -6.15 0.69
N GLY A 91 4.57 -6.82 0.36
CA GLY A 91 4.45 -8.27 0.62
C GLY A 91 4.63 -8.62 2.11
N VAL A 92 4.12 -7.76 2.99
CA VAL A 92 4.15 -7.96 4.45
C VAL A 92 3.31 -9.17 4.83
N SER A 93 3.86 -10.06 5.66
CA SER A 93 3.20 -11.30 6.06
C SER A 93 3.25 -11.60 7.55
N ASN A 94 3.87 -10.75 8.36
CA ASN A 94 3.94 -10.90 9.82
C ASN A 94 4.06 -9.54 10.53
N ALA A 95 3.84 -9.56 11.85
CA ALA A 95 3.86 -8.40 12.72
C ALA A 95 5.18 -7.62 12.71
N ALA A 96 6.33 -8.31 12.64
CA ALA A 96 7.64 -7.66 12.64
C ALA A 96 7.86 -6.81 11.37
N GLN A 97 7.49 -7.34 10.21
CA GLN A 97 7.52 -6.59 8.95
C GLN A 97 6.52 -5.43 8.96
N ALA A 98 5.33 -5.63 9.54
CA ALA A 98 4.35 -4.55 9.65
C ALA A 98 4.87 -3.40 10.52
N ALA A 99 5.54 -3.71 11.63
CA ALA A 99 6.18 -2.73 12.51
C ALA A 99 7.30 -1.96 11.79
N GLU A 100 8.16 -2.67 11.04
CA GLU A 100 9.23 -2.06 10.24
C GLU A 100 8.68 -1.03 9.24
N VAL A 101 7.66 -1.41 8.47
CA VAL A 101 7.03 -0.51 7.49
C VAL A 101 6.31 0.66 8.17
N ALA A 102 5.61 0.43 9.29
CA ALA A 102 4.94 1.47 10.07
C ALA A 102 5.92 2.49 10.69
N GLY A 103 7.20 2.15 10.78
CA GLY A 103 8.26 3.07 11.22
C GLY A 103 8.51 4.23 10.26
N PHE A 104 8.19 4.08 8.96
CA PHE A 104 8.43 5.11 7.95
C PHE A 104 7.23 5.45 7.06
N ALA A 105 6.19 4.61 7.01
CA ALA A 105 4.96 4.83 6.24
C ALA A 105 3.76 5.19 7.13
N ASP A 106 2.70 5.74 6.52
CA ASP A 106 1.44 6.07 7.23
C ASP A 106 0.50 4.86 7.33
N GLY A 107 0.73 3.84 6.50
CA GLY A 107 -0.07 2.62 6.49
C GLY A 107 0.65 1.45 5.83
N VAL A 108 0.19 0.24 6.17
CA VAL A 108 0.72 -1.02 5.63
C VAL A 108 -0.38 -1.74 4.88
N ILE A 109 -0.10 -2.16 3.64
CA ILE A 109 -1.05 -2.86 2.78
C ILE A 109 -0.64 -4.33 2.66
N VAL A 110 -1.55 -5.23 3.01
CA VAL A 110 -1.35 -6.68 3.02
C VAL A 110 -2.39 -7.35 2.15
N GLY A 111 -1.96 -8.11 1.16
CA GLY A 111 -2.85 -8.85 0.25
C GLY A 111 -2.59 -10.34 0.26
N SER A 112 -1.48 -10.78 -0.33
CA SER A 112 -1.15 -12.20 -0.54
C SER A 112 -1.12 -13.04 0.74
N ALA A 113 -0.74 -12.46 1.89
CA ALA A 113 -0.74 -13.18 3.16
C ALA A 113 -2.16 -13.55 3.63
N PHE A 114 -3.15 -12.66 3.45
CA PHE A 114 -4.55 -12.97 3.75
C PHE A 114 -5.13 -13.98 2.78
N VAL A 115 -4.83 -13.85 1.49
CA VAL A 115 -5.26 -14.83 0.47
C VAL A 115 -4.68 -16.21 0.79
N LYS A 116 -3.38 -16.28 1.12
CA LYS A 116 -2.72 -17.52 1.52
C LYS A 116 -3.35 -18.13 2.77
N ALA A 117 -3.65 -17.32 3.79
CA ALA A 117 -4.31 -17.80 5.02
C ALA A 117 -5.68 -18.44 4.74
N MET A 118 -6.44 -17.93 3.76
CA MET A 118 -7.69 -18.54 3.31
C MET A 118 -7.47 -19.83 2.52
N LEU A 119 -6.49 -19.86 1.61
CA LEU A 119 -6.24 -21.01 0.73
C LEU A 119 -5.59 -22.20 1.44
N ASP A 120 -4.77 -21.96 2.46
CA ASP A 120 -4.07 -23.00 3.24
C ASP A 120 -4.97 -23.64 4.31
N ALA A 121 -6.15 -23.08 4.58
CA ALA A 121 -7.06 -23.57 5.61
C ALA A 121 -7.83 -24.83 5.16
N SER A 122 -8.19 -25.68 6.11
CA SER A 122 -8.96 -26.91 5.86
C SER A 122 -10.38 -26.66 5.36
N ASP A 123 -10.97 -25.54 5.78
CA ASP A 123 -12.32 -25.11 5.46
C ASP A 123 -12.46 -23.59 5.64
N GLU A 124 -13.61 -23.03 5.26
CA GLU A 124 -13.89 -21.60 5.35
C GLU A 124 -13.83 -21.06 6.78
N ALA A 125 -14.31 -21.81 7.78
CA ALA A 125 -14.30 -21.37 9.17
C ALA A 125 -12.87 -21.26 9.71
N ALA A 126 -12.02 -22.22 9.40
CA ALA A 126 -10.60 -22.18 9.70
C ALA A 126 -9.90 -21.03 8.98
N GLY A 127 -10.25 -20.75 7.72
CA GLY A 127 -9.71 -19.63 6.94
C GLY A 127 -10.06 -18.28 7.56
N LEU A 128 -11.33 -18.07 7.94
CA LEU A 128 -11.78 -16.85 8.62
C LEU A 128 -11.08 -16.65 9.98
N ALA A 129 -10.84 -17.74 10.72
CA ALA A 129 -10.08 -17.69 11.98
C ALA A 129 -8.61 -17.31 11.72
N ALA A 130 -7.98 -17.87 10.69
CA ALA A 130 -6.61 -17.56 10.30
C ALA A 130 -6.45 -16.10 9.85
N VAL A 131 -7.37 -15.59 9.01
CA VAL A 131 -7.40 -14.17 8.60
C VAL A 131 -7.58 -13.25 9.81
N ARG A 132 -8.47 -13.60 10.75
CA ARG A 132 -8.67 -12.82 11.99
C ARG A 132 -7.40 -12.77 12.84
N SER A 133 -6.73 -13.91 13.04
CA SER A 133 -5.48 -13.97 13.81
C SER A 133 -4.41 -13.11 13.16
N LEU A 134 -4.18 -13.30 11.86
CA LEU A 134 -3.19 -12.56 11.10
C LEU A 134 -3.46 -11.05 11.11
N ALA A 135 -4.72 -10.62 10.96
CA ALA A 135 -5.10 -9.22 11.03
C ALA A 135 -4.81 -8.62 12.42
N GLY A 136 -5.06 -9.38 13.50
CA GLY A 136 -4.73 -8.99 14.86
C GLY A 136 -3.23 -8.80 15.06
N GLU A 137 -2.42 -9.78 14.66
CA GLU A 137 -0.96 -9.75 14.76
C GLU A 137 -0.35 -8.57 13.98
N LEU A 138 -0.82 -8.35 12.75
CA LEU A 138 -0.38 -7.22 11.93
C LEU A 138 -0.73 -5.88 12.58
N ALA A 139 -1.95 -5.74 13.12
CA ALA A 139 -2.39 -4.53 13.80
C ALA A 139 -1.59 -4.26 15.07
N GLU A 140 -1.24 -5.29 15.84
CA GLU A 140 -0.31 -5.16 16.97
C GLU A 140 1.08 -4.72 16.52
N GLY A 141 1.59 -5.29 15.41
CA GLY A 141 2.86 -4.88 14.81
C GLY A 141 2.89 -3.39 14.50
N VAL A 142 1.85 -2.87 13.82
CA VAL A 142 1.73 -1.45 13.46
C VAL A 142 1.62 -0.54 14.70
N ARG A 143 0.94 -0.98 15.77
CA ARG A 143 0.71 -0.19 16.99
C ARG A 143 1.88 -0.15 17.97
N LYS A 144 2.92 -0.98 17.80
CA LYS A 144 4.11 -1.00 18.67
C LYS A 144 5.05 0.20 18.46
N ARG A 145 4.67 1.15 17.60
CA ARG A 145 5.35 2.43 17.35
C ARG A 145 5.11 3.43 18.47
#